data_AF-A0A538S2X5-F1
#
_entry.id   AF-A0A538S2X5-F1
#
_cell.length_a   1.000
_cell.length_b   1.000
_cell.length_c   1.000
_cell.angle_alpha   90.00
_cell.angle_beta   90.00
_cell.angle_gamma   90.00
#
_symmetry.space_group_name_H-M   'P 1'
#
loop_
_entity.id
_entity.type
_entity.pdbx_description
1 polymer ?
#
loop_
_entity_poly.entity_id
_entity_poly.type
_entity_poly.pdbx_seq_one_letter_code
_entity_poly.pdbx_strand_id
1 'polypeptide(L)'
;MNCRPAGAKKRGHSVSSIMQAASVLLARGSSELFVVRRSENLRFLGGFVAFPGGKVASADRHIQPLGHDNAPERCVTAVRELFEETGVLLARKLDGSFLPAGDVLRYLRRKMIAEELSFHQILDRLGLAIHASDFVTLGSVTTPPFVPTRFDTAFLLARLPPHQEAEAWPGELDWGEWTTPGRLLQRWTRGECLVSPPTVVILEAIHRHALEEIPSALAAVFGPLHEEAIPPIYFAPNVQLIPLDTQALPPSTHTNAYLVGSGPTYLLDPGTALPAEQERLFALLDAHQAGGRSLHAVVLTHQHPDHIGAAAACAQRYGVPIYAHSLTAAKLAGKVTVDRTIEEGEHLDLGEAPDGSGRWHLEAIHTPGHAAGHLAFWEPRYRLLFVGDMVSTLSSVVIAPPDGDLAV
;
A
#
# COMPACT_ATOMS: atom_id res chain seq x y z
N MET A 1 28.92 -35.76 -31.32
CA MET A 1 28.20 -35.86 -30.03
C MET A 1 28.04 -34.45 -29.49
N ASN A 2 26.90 -33.82 -29.75
CA ASN A 2 26.57 -32.47 -29.27
C ASN A 2 25.71 -32.59 -28.02
N CYS A 3 26.26 -32.28 -26.85
CA CYS A 3 25.47 -32.11 -25.63
C CYS A 3 24.86 -30.69 -25.64
N ARG A 4 23.53 -30.63 -25.69
CA ARG A 4 22.75 -29.41 -25.40
C ARG A 4 22.73 -29.20 -23.88
N PRO A 5 22.85 -27.96 -23.36
CA PRO A 5 22.70 -27.70 -21.95
C PRO A 5 21.22 -27.84 -21.54
N ALA A 6 21.00 -28.44 -20.38
CA ALA A 6 19.69 -28.62 -19.78
C ALA A 6 19.04 -27.26 -19.49
N GLY A 7 17.84 -27.04 -20.03
CA GLY A 7 17.06 -25.84 -19.79
C GLY A 7 16.68 -25.72 -18.32
N ALA A 8 16.95 -24.55 -17.74
CA ALA A 8 16.43 -24.17 -16.44
C ALA A 8 14.90 -24.20 -16.49
N LYS A 9 14.29 -25.10 -15.71
CA LYS A 9 12.84 -25.09 -15.47
C LYS A 9 12.51 -23.83 -14.68
N LYS A 10 11.89 -22.83 -15.34
CA LYS A 10 11.15 -21.77 -14.64
C LYS A 10 10.12 -22.45 -13.73
N ARG A 11 10.28 -22.32 -12.42
CA ARG A 11 9.27 -22.78 -11.45
C ARG A 11 8.02 -21.93 -11.66
N GLY A 12 6.96 -22.55 -12.18
CA GLY A 12 5.66 -21.92 -12.33
C GLY A 12 5.11 -21.61 -10.95
N HIS A 13 5.10 -20.34 -10.57
CA HIS A 13 4.34 -19.87 -9.43
C HIS A 13 2.85 -20.03 -9.78
N SER A 14 2.07 -20.62 -8.88
CA SER A 14 0.62 -20.49 -8.89
C SER A 14 0.30 -19.01 -8.65
N VAL A 15 0.23 -18.21 -9.71
CA VAL A 15 -0.15 -16.80 -9.61
C VAL A 15 -1.55 -16.76 -9.02
N SER A 16 -1.69 -16.24 -7.80
CA SER A 16 -2.98 -15.99 -7.18
C SER A 16 -3.87 -15.23 -8.18
N SER A 17 -5.09 -15.69 -8.41
CA SER A 17 -6.01 -15.01 -9.32
C SER A 17 -6.18 -13.55 -8.91
N ILE A 18 -5.91 -12.62 -9.82
CA ILE A 18 -6.10 -11.19 -9.58
C ILE A 18 -7.60 -10.91 -9.65
N MET A 19 -8.18 -10.47 -8.54
CA MET A 19 -9.60 -10.13 -8.45
C MET A 19 -9.81 -8.69 -8.91
N GLN A 20 -10.81 -8.44 -9.76
CA GLN A 20 -11.16 -7.07 -10.10
C GLN A 20 -11.88 -6.40 -8.93
N ALA A 21 -11.60 -5.12 -8.72
CA ALA A 21 -12.24 -4.28 -7.72
C ALA A 21 -12.47 -2.87 -8.26
N ALA A 22 -13.31 -2.10 -7.58
CA ALA A 22 -13.54 -0.69 -7.86
C ALA A 22 -13.59 0.11 -6.55
N SER A 23 -13.07 1.33 -6.58
CA SER A 23 -13.10 2.26 -5.46
C SER A 23 -13.52 3.65 -5.94
N VAL A 24 -14.38 4.31 -5.16
CA VAL A 24 -15.06 5.53 -5.55
C VAL A 24 -14.57 6.71 -4.74
N LEU A 25 -13.95 7.67 -5.42
CA LEU A 25 -13.71 8.99 -4.88
C LEU A 25 -15.00 9.79 -5.04
N LEU A 26 -15.79 9.86 -3.98
CA LEU A 26 -17.02 10.65 -4.00
C LEU A 26 -16.71 12.11 -3.65
N ALA A 27 -16.93 13.02 -4.59
CA ALA A 27 -16.66 14.45 -4.43
C ALA A 27 -17.93 15.26 -4.16
N ARG A 28 -17.82 16.28 -3.30
CA ARG A 28 -18.85 17.33 -3.16
C ARG A 28 -18.21 18.72 -3.28
N GLY A 29 -18.99 19.67 -3.78
CA GLY A 29 -18.50 21.02 -4.03
C GLY A 29 -17.29 21.02 -4.96
N SER A 30 -16.32 21.89 -4.65
CA SER A 30 -15.12 22.09 -5.49
C SER A 30 -13.88 21.32 -5.02
N SER A 31 -13.86 20.78 -3.80
CA SER A 31 -12.59 20.28 -3.21
C SER A 31 -12.70 19.20 -2.12
N GLU A 32 -13.91 18.81 -1.71
CA GLU A 32 -14.08 17.80 -0.66
C GLU A 32 -14.31 16.42 -1.25
N LEU A 33 -13.71 15.41 -0.62
CA LEU A 33 -13.90 13.99 -0.88
C LEU A 33 -14.50 13.32 0.36
N PHE A 34 -15.36 12.34 0.14
CA PHE A 34 -15.82 11.46 1.20
C PHE A 34 -14.81 10.32 1.39
N VAL A 35 -14.31 10.19 2.61
CA VAL A 35 -13.38 9.13 3.01
C VAL A 35 -13.98 8.31 4.13
N VAL A 36 -13.59 7.04 4.19
CA VAL A 36 -14.08 6.09 5.19
C VAL A 36 -12.91 5.46 5.92
N ARG A 37 -13.11 5.10 7.18
CA ARG A 37 -12.15 4.31 7.95
C ARG A 37 -12.67 2.89 8.11
N ARG A 38 -11.81 1.95 7.73
CA ARG A 38 -12.05 0.51 7.87
C ARG A 38 -12.07 0.17 9.36
N SER A 39 -13.03 -0.65 9.77
CA SER A 39 -13.14 -1.15 11.14
C SER A 39 -11.83 -1.80 11.62
N GLU A 40 -11.39 -1.48 12.83
CA GLU A 40 -10.14 -2.02 13.42
C GLU A 40 -10.13 -3.55 13.53
N ASN A 41 -11.32 -4.19 13.55
CA ASN A 41 -11.47 -5.64 13.62
C ASN A 41 -11.16 -6.36 12.29
N LEU A 42 -10.99 -5.62 11.19
CA LEU A 42 -10.69 -6.22 9.90
C LEU A 42 -9.25 -6.73 9.86
N ARG A 43 -9.08 -7.98 9.41
CA ARG A 43 -7.77 -8.66 9.31
C ARG A 43 -6.78 -7.95 8.37
N PHE A 44 -7.28 -7.16 7.42
CA PHE A 44 -6.47 -6.44 6.43
C PHE A 44 -6.81 -4.95 6.46
N LEU A 45 -5.78 -4.14 6.74
CA LEU A 45 -5.84 -2.69 6.83
C LEU A 45 -6.98 -2.18 7.73
N GLY A 46 -7.24 -2.85 8.86
CA GLY A 46 -8.13 -2.33 9.90
C GLY A 46 -7.58 -1.00 10.46
N GLY A 47 -8.46 -0.01 10.66
CA GLY A 47 -8.10 1.34 11.09
C GLY A 47 -7.57 2.26 10.00
N PHE A 48 -7.36 1.78 8.77
CA PHE A 48 -6.90 2.60 7.65
C PHE A 48 -8.04 3.40 7.03
N VAL A 49 -7.75 4.66 6.72
CA VAL A 49 -8.58 5.53 5.88
C VAL A 49 -8.37 5.15 4.41
N ALA A 50 -9.50 5.02 3.70
CA ALA A 50 -9.56 4.71 2.28
C ALA A 50 -10.80 5.40 1.65
N PHE A 51 -11.03 5.13 0.38
CA PHE A 51 -12.26 5.47 -0.31
C PHE A 51 -13.20 4.25 -0.33
N PRO A 52 -14.53 4.44 -0.35
CA PRO A 52 -15.48 3.34 -0.48
C PRO A 52 -15.17 2.45 -1.68
N GLY A 53 -15.39 1.15 -1.57
CA GLY A 53 -15.10 0.24 -2.66
C GLY A 53 -14.85 -1.20 -2.23
N GLY A 54 -14.93 -2.07 -3.22
CA GLY A 54 -14.86 -3.50 -3.00
C GLY A 54 -14.68 -4.29 -4.28
N LYS A 55 -14.79 -5.61 -4.12
CA LYS A 55 -14.54 -6.59 -5.17
C LYS A 55 -15.73 -6.62 -6.14
N VAL A 56 -15.44 -6.79 -7.43
CA VAL A 56 -16.46 -7.10 -8.44
C VAL A 56 -17.19 -8.39 -8.08
N ALA A 57 -18.50 -8.30 -7.81
CA ALA A 57 -19.35 -9.45 -7.54
C ALA A 57 -19.82 -10.08 -8.86
N SER A 58 -20.16 -11.37 -8.83
CA SER A 58 -20.72 -12.05 -10.00
C SER A 58 -22.02 -11.39 -10.49
N ALA A 59 -22.84 -10.89 -9.56
CA ALA A 59 -24.08 -10.19 -9.85
C ALA A 59 -23.88 -8.85 -10.58
N ASP A 60 -22.74 -8.19 -10.40
CA ASP A 60 -22.44 -6.89 -11.03
C ASP A 60 -22.37 -7.03 -12.57
N ARG A 61 -21.98 -8.23 -13.05
CA ARG A 61 -21.86 -8.54 -14.49
C ARG A 61 -23.20 -8.66 -15.21
N HIS A 62 -24.31 -8.77 -14.48
CA HIS A 62 -25.65 -8.84 -15.06
C HIS A 62 -26.26 -7.46 -15.35
N ILE A 63 -25.65 -6.39 -14.82
CA ILE A 63 -26.12 -5.02 -15.01
C ILE A 63 -25.31 -4.38 -16.14
N GLN A 64 -26.01 -3.82 -17.12
CA GLN A 64 -25.38 -3.09 -18.22
C GLN A 64 -25.51 -1.58 -17.97
N PRO A 65 -24.42 -0.87 -17.65
CA PRO A 65 -24.45 0.58 -17.53
C PRO A 65 -24.66 1.21 -18.92
N LEU A 66 -25.33 2.36 -18.94
CA LEU A 66 -25.54 3.16 -20.13
C LEU A 66 -24.28 3.98 -20.45
N GLY A 67 -23.85 3.96 -21.71
CA GLY A 67 -22.65 4.66 -22.19
C GLY A 67 -21.60 3.71 -22.77
N HIS A 68 -20.47 4.26 -23.23
CA HIS A 68 -19.33 3.46 -23.69
C HIS A 68 -18.35 3.31 -22.53
N ASP A 69 -18.18 2.09 -22.02
CA ASP A 69 -17.10 1.77 -21.09
C ASP A 69 -16.48 0.41 -21.43
N ASN A 70 -15.16 0.35 -21.40
CA ASN A 70 -14.41 -0.90 -21.44
C ASN A 70 -14.32 -1.40 -19.98
N ALA A 71 -15.03 -2.47 -19.63
CA ALA A 71 -15.23 -3.04 -18.27
C ALA A 71 -16.44 -2.50 -17.48
N PRO A 72 -17.67 -2.71 -17.98
CA PRO A 72 -18.91 -2.24 -17.34
C PRO A 72 -19.09 -2.72 -15.88
N GLU A 73 -18.55 -3.90 -15.54
CA GLU A 73 -18.69 -4.49 -14.22
C GLU A 73 -18.04 -3.66 -13.11
N ARG A 74 -16.95 -2.92 -13.39
CA ARG A 74 -16.28 -2.06 -12.38
C ARG A 74 -17.09 -0.81 -12.07
N CYS A 75 -17.74 -0.24 -13.07
CA CYS A 75 -18.68 0.87 -12.90
C CYS A 75 -19.87 0.46 -12.03
N VAL A 76 -20.46 -0.72 -12.30
CA VAL A 76 -21.54 -1.28 -11.49
C VAL A 76 -21.08 -1.55 -10.06
N THR A 77 -19.91 -2.15 -9.89
CA THR A 77 -19.29 -2.41 -8.58
C THR A 77 -19.13 -1.12 -7.79
N ALA A 78 -18.61 -0.06 -8.42
CA ALA A 78 -18.47 1.24 -7.79
C ALA A 78 -19.81 1.80 -7.26
N VAL A 79 -20.88 1.74 -8.04
CA VAL A 79 -22.20 2.21 -7.57
C VAL A 79 -22.72 1.33 -6.44
N ARG A 80 -22.59 0.00 -6.55
CA ARG A 80 -23.05 -0.94 -5.53
C ARG A 80 -22.35 -0.70 -4.20
N GLU A 81 -21.03 -0.71 -4.19
CA GLU A 81 -20.21 -0.52 -2.98
C GLU A 81 -20.44 0.87 -2.38
N LEU A 82 -20.55 1.91 -3.22
CA LEU A 82 -20.87 3.25 -2.74
C LEU A 82 -22.24 3.27 -2.02
N PHE A 83 -23.25 2.61 -2.57
CA PHE A 83 -24.56 2.53 -1.93
C PHE A 83 -24.52 1.69 -0.65
N GLU A 84 -23.81 0.57 -0.67
CA GLU A 84 -23.64 -0.33 0.47
C GLU A 84 -22.94 0.35 1.65
N GLU A 85 -21.84 1.04 1.39
CA GLU A 85 -20.94 1.64 2.39
C GLU A 85 -21.31 3.05 2.81
N THR A 86 -21.91 3.84 1.90
CA THR A 86 -22.22 5.26 2.15
C THR A 86 -23.71 5.63 2.07
N GLY A 87 -24.54 4.79 1.46
CA GLY A 87 -25.96 5.08 1.21
C GLY A 87 -26.22 5.98 0.01
N VAL A 88 -25.17 6.43 -0.68
CA VAL A 88 -25.26 7.21 -1.90
C VAL A 88 -25.52 6.28 -3.09
N LEU A 89 -26.63 6.48 -3.79
CA LEU A 89 -27.00 5.73 -4.98
C LEU A 89 -26.78 6.59 -6.23
N LEU A 90 -25.66 6.35 -6.92
CA LEU A 90 -25.31 7.00 -8.18
C LEU A 90 -25.98 6.27 -9.36
N ALA A 91 -27.31 6.40 -9.47
CA ALA A 91 -28.11 5.89 -10.56
C ALA A 91 -29.27 6.84 -10.87
N ARG A 92 -29.63 6.97 -12.15
CA ARG A 92 -30.60 7.95 -12.64
C ARG A 92 -31.87 7.27 -13.15
N LYS A 93 -33.00 7.96 -13.03
CA LYS A 93 -34.22 7.61 -13.77
C LYS A 93 -34.03 7.89 -15.26
N LEU A 94 -34.95 7.38 -16.08
CA LEU A 94 -34.98 7.65 -17.52
C LEU A 94 -35.06 9.15 -17.88
N ASP A 95 -35.61 9.97 -16.99
CA ASP A 95 -35.65 11.45 -17.15
C ASP A 95 -34.33 12.15 -16.75
N GLY A 96 -33.32 11.38 -16.35
CA GLY A 96 -32.01 11.87 -15.93
C GLY A 96 -31.92 12.31 -14.47
N SER A 97 -33.02 12.30 -13.72
CA SER A 97 -33.03 12.71 -12.31
C SER A 97 -32.47 11.64 -11.37
N PHE A 98 -31.81 12.08 -10.30
CA PHE A 98 -31.41 11.21 -9.18
C PHE A 98 -32.52 11.12 -8.14
N LEU A 99 -32.58 10.00 -7.42
CA LEU A 99 -33.43 9.91 -6.23
C LEU A 99 -32.82 10.74 -5.09
N PRO A 100 -33.63 11.49 -4.31
CA PRO A 100 -33.16 12.14 -3.10
C PRO A 100 -32.85 11.10 -2.01
N ALA A 101 -32.04 11.50 -1.03
CA ALA A 101 -31.91 10.75 0.21
C ALA A 101 -33.26 10.67 0.93
N GLY A 102 -33.45 9.60 1.71
CA GLY A 102 -34.66 9.40 2.51
C GLY A 102 -34.89 7.94 2.88
N ASP A 103 -36.04 7.69 3.48
CA ASP A 103 -36.40 6.38 4.06
C ASP A 103 -36.42 5.25 3.04
N VAL A 104 -36.75 5.54 1.77
CA VAL A 104 -36.76 4.53 0.69
C VAL A 104 -35.36 3.98 0.44
N LEU A 105 -34.37 4.86 0.21
CA LEU A 105 -32.98 4.42 -0.02
C LEU A 105 -32.42 3.74 1.22
N ARG A 106 -32.68 4.28 2.42
CA ARG A 106 -32.25 3.67 3.69
C ARG A 106 -32.85 2.28 3.89
N TYR A 107 -34.14 2.09 3.59
CA TYR A 107 -34.81 0.80 3.67
C TYR A 107 -34.20 -0.21 2.68
N LEU A 108 -34.04 0.19 1.41
CA LEU A 108 -33.48 -0.68 0.37
C LEU A 108 -32.03 -1.05 0.64
N ARG A 109 -31.22 -0.12 1.14
CA ARG A 109 -29.84 -0.37 1.58
C ARG A 109 -29.80 -1.44 2.67
N ARG A 110 -30.64 -1.33 3.71
CA ARG A 110 -30.73 -2.33 4.79
C ARG A 110 -31.12 -3.70 4.26
N LYS A 111 -32.05 -3.76 3.31
CA LYS A 111 -32.47 -5.01 2.66
C LYS A 111 -31.35 -5.61 1.80
N MET A 112 -30.54 -4.78 1.16
CA MET A 112 -29.36 -5.22 0.41
C MET A 112 -28.29 -5.82 1.33
N ILE A 113 -27.94 -5.10 2.41
CA ILE A 113 -26.96 -5.55 3.41
C ILE A 113 -27.41 -6.85 4.10
N ALA A 114 -28.71 -7.01 4.34
CA ALA A 114 -29.28 -8.23 4.90
C ALA A 114 -29.44 -9.38 3.87
N GLU A 115 -28.93 -9.20 2.65
CA GLU A 115 -29.05 -10.14 1.51
C GLU A 115 -30.50 -10.50 1.14
N GLU A 116 -31.48 -9.68 1.53
CA GLU A 116 -32.90 -9.89 1.21
C GLU A 116 -33.27 -9.33 -0.18
N LEU A 117 -32.50 -8.39 -0.71
CA LEU A 117 -32.64 -7.83 -2.06
C LEU A 117 -31.29 -7.74 -2.74
N SER A 118 -31.21 -8.16 -4.00
CA SER A 118 -30.01 -7.92 -4.80
C SER A 118 -29.97 -6.47 -5.30
N PHE A 119 -28.77 -5.98 -5.59
CA PHE A 119 -28.59 -4.63 -6.12
C PHE A 119 -29.32 -4.41 -7.46
N HIS A 120 -29.31 -5.42 -8.35
CA HIS A 120 -30.08 -5.38 -9.60
C HIS A 120 -31.60 -5.23 -9.36
N GLN A 121 -32.15 -5.96 -8.40
CA GLN A 121 -33.58 -5.84 -8.04
C GLN A 121 -33.93 -4.44 -7.52
N ILE A 122 -32.99 -3.76 -6.84
CA ILE A 122 -33.19 -2.38 -6.38
C ILE A 122 -33.29 -1.43 -7.59
N LEU A 123 -32.39 -1.55 -8.56
CA LEU A 123 -32.41 -0.74 -9.77
C LEU A 123 -33.70 -0.94 -10.57
N ASP A 124 -34.10 -2.20 -10.79
CA ASP A 124 -35.31 -2.54 -11.54
C ASP A 124 -36.58 -2.00 -10.87
N ARG A 125 -36.72 -2.20 -9.55
CA ARG A 125 -37.88 -1.72 -8.79
C ARG A 125 -38.05 -0.21 -8.84
N LEU A 126 -36.94 0.51 -8.89
CA LEU A 126 -36.93 1.97 -8.92
C LEU A 126 -36.88 2.56 -10.33
N GLY A 127 -36.77 1.73 -11.37
CA GLY A 127 -36.61 2.16 -12.76
C GLY A 127 -35.34 3.00 -12.97
N LEU A 128 -34.23 2.59 -12.34
CA LEU A 128 -32.96 3.31 -12.39
C LEU A 128 -31.96 2.64 -13.32
N ALA A 129 -31.13 3.46 -13.96
CA ALA A 129 -30.00 3.04 -14.77
C ALA A 129 -28.70 3.66 -14.24
N ILE A 130 -27.63 2.88 -14.31
CA ILE A 130 -26.26 3.37 -14.07
C ILE A 130 -25.75 3.98 -15.37
N HIS A 131 -25.09 5.13 -15.29
CA HIS A 131 -24.47 5.76 -16.46
C HIS A 131 -22.96 5.86 -16.26
N ALA A 132 -22.19 5.30 -17.20
CA ALA A 132 -20.73 5.38 -17.16
C ALA A 132 -20.22 6.83 -17.17
N SER A 133 -20.96 7.76 -17.79
CA SER A 133 -20.63 9.18 -17.83
C SER A 133 -20.74 9.91 -16.48
N ASP A 134 -21.24 9.25 -15.42
CA ASP A 134 -21.20 9.81 -14.06
C ASP A 134 -19.85 9.64 -13.38
N PHE A 135 -18.92 8.94 -14.02
CA PHE A 135 -17.58 8.69 -13.52
C PHE A 135 -16.48 9.29 -14.40
N VAL A 136 -15.38 9.65 -13.75
CA VAL A 136 -14.08 9.86 -14.40
C VAL A 136 -13.12 8.77 -13.92
N THR A 137 -12.62 7.95 -14.84
CA THR A 137 -11.62 6.93 -14.52
C THR A 137 -10.26 7.55 -14.27
N LEU A 138 -9.76 7.43 -13.04
CA LEU A 138 -8.47 7.96 -12.64
C LEU A 138 -7.32 7.01 -12.95
N GLY A 139 -7.58 5.71 -13.01
CA GLY A 139 -6.58 4.68 -13.27
C GLY A 139 -6.92 3.37 -12.55
N SER A 140 -6.03 2.39 -12.64
CA SER A 140 -6.13 1.14 -11.87
C SER A 140 -4.80 0.81 -11.22
N VAL A 141 -4.86 0.15 -10.05
CA VAL A 141 -3.68 -0.34 -9.34
C VAL A 141 -3.88 -1.81 -9.03
N THR A 142 -2.93 -2.62 -9.49
CA THR A 142 -2.87 -4.03 -9.11
C THR A 142 -2.04 -4.20 -7.86
N THR A 143 -2.58 -4.86 -6.84
CA THR A 143 -1.85 -5.24 -5.62
C THR A 143 -0.57 -5.98 -6.01
N PRO A 144 0.59 -5.64 -5.42
CA PRO A 144 1.86 -6.29 -5.73
C PRO A 144 1.84 -7.82 -5.53
N PRO A 145 2.70 -8.58 -6.25
CA PRO A 145 2.69 -10.04 -6.23
C PRO A 145 3.05 -10.66 -4.87
N PHE A 146 3.74 -9.92 -4.00
CA PHE A 146 4.14 -10.38 -2.67
C PHE A 146 2.98 -10.48 -1.67
N VAL A 147 1.81 -9.90 -2.00
CA VAL A 147 0.62 -9.94 -1.16
C VAL A 147 -0.24 -11.15 -1.56
N PRO A 148 -0.62 -12.05 -0.63
CA PRO A 148 -1.36 -13.28 -0.98
C PRO A 148 -2.71 -13.05 -1.66
N THR A 149 -3.42 -11.99 -1.28
CA THR A 149 -4.70 -11.60 -1.87
C THR A 149 -4.49 -10.38 -2.75
N ARG A 150 -4.73 -10.53 -4.05
CA ARG A 150 -4.45 -9.49 -5.04
C ARG A 150 -5.71 -8.95 -5.68
N PHE A 151 -5.80 -7.63 -5.74
CA PHE A 151 -6.86 -6.91 -6.41
C PHE A 151 -6.29 -6.05 -7.54
N ASP A 152 -6.96 -6.01 -8.68
CA ASP A 152 -6.81 -4.95 -9.67
C ASP A 152 -7.96 -3.95 -9.49
N THR A 153 -7.66 -2.86 -8.79
CA THR A 153 -8.65 -1.90 -8.31
C THR A 153 -8.68 -0.70 -9.24
N ALA A 154 -9.82 -0.46 -9.89
CA ALA A 154 -10.06 0.80 -10.60
C ALA A 154 -10.49 1.90 -9.64
N PHE A 155 -9.92 3.09 -9.79
CA PHE A 155 -10.30 4.27 -9.03
C PHE A 155 -11.15 5.20 -9.90
N LEU A 156 -12.37 5.47 -9.45
CA LEU A 156 -13.39 6.21 -10.18
C LEU A 156 -13.79 7.45 -9.38
N LEU A 157 -13.69 8.63 -9.97
CA LEU A 157 -14.20 9.85 -9.37
C LEU A 157 -15.67 10.04 -9.77
N ALA A 158 -16.53 10.30 -8.78
CA ALA A 158 -17.94 10.63 -8.97
C ALA A 158 -18.30 11.91 -8.21
N ARG A 159 -19.35 12.61 -8.66
CA ARG A 159 -19.94 13.72 -7.90
C ARG A 159 -21.12 13.23 -7.07
N LEU A 160 -21.26 13.75 -5.86
CA LEU A 160 -22.41 13.50 -5.01
C LEU A 160 -23.70 13.87 -5.75
N PRO A 161 -24.66 12.93 -5.91
CA PRO A 161 -25.97 13.23 -6.46
C PRO A 161 -26.67 14.36 -5.69
N PRO A 162 -27.40 15.26 -6.39
CA PRO A 162 -28.16 16.31 -5.71
C PRO A 162 -29.16 15.70 -4.72
N HIS A 163 -29.30 16.34 -3.56
CA HIS A 163 -30.21 15.93 -2.49
C HIS A 163 -29.92 14.55 -1.86
N GLN A 164 -28.72 14.00 -2.06
CA GLN A 164 -28.24 12.84 -1.29
C GLN A 164 -27.18 13.26 -0.26
N GLU A 165 -27.00 12.43 0.76
CA GLU A 165 -25.96 12.58 1.78
C GLU A 165 -25.20 11.27 1.94
N ALA A 166 -23.90 11.35 2.20
CA ALA A 166 -23.04 10.20 2.45
C ALA A 166 -22.90 9.99 3.97
N GLU A 167 -23.14 8.77 4.43
CA GLU A 167 -22.95 8.33 5.82
C GLU A 167 -22.22 6.99 5.86
N ALA A 168 -21.14 6.89 6.62
CA ALA A 168 -20.49 5.60 6.84
C ALA A 168 -21.42 4.67 7.63
N TRP A 169 -21.58 3.44 7.15
CA TRP A 169 -22.46 2.47 7.79
C TRP A 169 -21.70 1.52 8.71
N PRO A 170 -22.17 1.33 9.96
CA PRO A 170 -21.50 0.45 10.91
C PRO A 170 -21.40 -0.99 10.39
N GLY A 171 -20.20 -1.57 10.46
CA GLY A 171 -19.91 -2.93 10.05
C GLY A 171 -18.46 -3.04 9.61
N GLU A 172 -18.24 -3.08 8.30
CA GLU A 172 -16.89 -3.01 7.72
C GLU A 172 -16.24 -1.62 7.89
N LEU A 173 -17.05 -0.59 8.07
CA LEU A 173 -16.64 0.76 8.39
C LEU A 173 -17.05 1.13 9.81
N ASP A 174 -16.25 1.94 10.48
CA ASP A 174 -16.59 2.50 11.79
C ASP A 174 -16.74 4.03 11.79
N TRP A 175 -16.33 4.67 10.69
CA TRP A 175 -16.30 6.13 10.57
C TRP A 175 -16.21 6.56 9.10
N GLY A 176 -16.73 7.74 8.78
CA GLY A 176 -16.51 8.42 7.51
C GLY A 176 -16.77 9.91 7.62
N GLU A 177 -16.07 10.69 6.80
CA GLU A 177 -16.19 12.15 6.80
C GLU A 177 -15.99 12.74 5.40
N TRP A 178 -16.45 13.98 5.26
CA TRP A 178 -16.03 14.85 4.18
C TRP A 178 -14.79 15.63 4.59
N THR A 179 -13.74 15.56 3.78
CA THR A 179 -12.47 16.26 4.03
C THR A 179 -11.84 16.68 2.71
N THR A 180 -10.88 17.61 2.77
CA THR A 180 -10.08 17.95 1.59
C THR A 180 -8.83 17.06 1.54
N PRO A 181 -8.30 16.75 0.34
CA PRO A 181 -7.07 15.96 0.21
C PRO A 181 -5.91 16.52 1.05
N GLY A 182 -5.71 17.84 1.02
CA GLY A 182 -4.67 18.50 1.81
C GLY A 182 -4.86 18.36 3.32
N ARG A 183 -6.10 18.41 3.83
CA ARG A 183 -6.37 18.22 5.26
C ARG A 183 -6.11 16.78 5.69
N LEU A 184 -6.52 15.79 4.89
CA LEU A 184 -6.25 14.39 5.18
C LEU A 184 -4.75 14.06 5.12
N LEU A 185 -4.03 14.57 4.12
CA LEU A 185 -2.58 14.44 4.04
C LEU A 185 -1.89 15.06 5.25
N GLN A 186 -2.33 16.24 5.71
CA GLN A 186 -1.76 16.85 6.93
C GLN A 186 -1.99 15.99 8.19
N ARG A 187 -3.17 15.39 8.35
CA ARG A 187 -3.44 14.47 9.48
C ARG A 187 -2.55 13.24 9.42
N TRP A 188 -2.39 12.65 8.24
CA TRP A 188 -1.48 11.53 8.02
C TRP A 188 -0.02 11.91 8.28
N THR A 189 0.41 13.09 7.81
CA THR A 189 1.75 13.63 8.04
C THR A 189 2.06 13.84 9.53
N ARG A 190 1.05 14.15 10.35
CA ARG A 190 1.17 14.26 11.81
C ARG A 190 1.05 12.92 12.56
N GLY A 191 0.75 11.82 11.86
CA GLY A 191 0.54 10.50 12.47
C GLY A 191 -0.82 10.34 13.17
N GLU A 192 -1.80 11.20 12.88
CA GLU A 192 -3.12 11.21 13.52
C GLU A 192 -4.08 10.16 12.91
N CYS A 193 -3.76 9.62 11.74
CA CYS A 193 -4.54 8.57 11.09
C CYS A 193 -3.65 7.70 10.19
N LEU A 194 -4.06 6.45 10.02
CA LEU A 194 -3.51 5.56 9.00
C LEU A 194 -4.23 5.81 7.68
N VAL A 195 -3.51 5.80 6.56
CA VAL A 195 -4.08 5.98 5.22
C VAL A 195 -3.54 4.87 4.33
N SER A 196 -4.41 4.23 3.54
CA SER A 196 -3.98 3.10 2.72
C SER A 196 -2.95 3.54 1.65
N PRO A 197 -1.95 2.71 1.29
CA PRO A 197 -0.88 3.16 0.39
C PRO A 197 -1.36 3.71 -0.96
N PRO A 198 -2.31 3.08 -1.68
CA PRO A 198 -2.86 3.67 -2.91
C PRO A 198 -3.58 5.00 -2.66
N THR A 199 -4.29 5.13 -1.53
CA THR A 199 -4.99 6.36 -1.14
C THR A 199 -4.01 7.51 -0.94
N VAL A 200 -2.85 7.29 -0.32
CA VAL A 200 -1.82 8.34 -0.15
C VAL A 200 -1.39 8.90 -1.51
N VAL A 201 -1.01 8.04 -2.45
CA VAL A 201 -0.57 8.44 -3.80
C VAL A 201 -1.67 9.22 -4.55
N ILE A 202 -2.91 8.76 -4.43
CA ILE A 202 -4.06 9.41 -5.07
C ILE A 202 -4.34 10.78 -4.46
N LEU A 203 -4.31 10.90 -3.13
CA LEU A 203 -4.48 12.18 -2.44
C LEU A 203 -3.38 13.17 -2.81
N GLU A 204 -2.12 12.73 -2.92
CA GLU A 204 -1.01 13.56 -3.37
C GLU A 204 -1.21 14.05 -4.81
N ALA A 205 -1.66 13.17 -5.72
CA ALA A 205 -1.95 13.56 -7.10
C ALA A 205 -3.08 14.60 -7.17
N ILE A 206 -4.19 14.39 -6.45
CA ILE A 206 -5.30 15.35 -6.39
C ILE A 206 -4.86 16.67 -5.76
N HIS A 207 -3.95 16.62 -4.76
CA HIS A 207 -3.47 17.82 -4.09
C HIS A 207 -2.56 18.69 -4.98
N ARG A 208 -1.86 18.08 -5.95
CA ARG A 208 -0.84 18.75 -6.78
C ARG A 208 -1.29 19.11 -8.19
N HIS A 209 -2.34 18.48 -8.70
CA HIS A 209 -2.73 18.57 -10.11
C HIS A 209 -4.18 19.01 -10.30
N ALA A 210 -4.48 19.62 -11.43
CA ALA A 210 -5.86 19.88 -11.85
C ALA A 210 -6.57 18.56 -12.18
N LEU A 211 -7.90 18.52 -12.06
CA LEU A 211 -8.68 17.28 -12.20
C LEU A 211 -8.42 16.53 -13.52
N GLU A 212 -8.26 17.27 -14.60
CA GLU A 212 -8.03 16.76 -15.95
C GLU A 212 -6.64 16.11 -16.11
N GLU A 213 -5.68 16.49 -15.26
CA GLU A 213 -4.30 16.01 -15.28
C GLU A 213 -4.08 14.78 -14.38
N ILE A 214 -4.98 14.55 -13.42
CA ILE A 214 -4.87 13.48 -12.42
C ILE A 214 -4.71 12.10 -13.07
N PRO A 215 -5.51 11.71 -14.10
CA PRO A 215 -5.32 10.40 -14.73
C PRO A 215 -3.92 10.21 -15.30
N SER A 216 -3.34 11.25 -15.92
CA SER A 216 -1.97 11.21 -16.44
C SER A 216 -0.93 11.13 -15.33
N ALA A 217 -1.10 11.92 -14.26
CA ALA A 217 -0.22 11.90 -13.10
C ALA A 217 -0.21 10.52 -12.41
N LEU A 218 -1.38 9.90 -12.23
CA LEU A 218 -1.49 8.55 -11.67
C LEU A 218 -0.96 7.48 -12.63
N ALA A 219 -1.17 7.63 -13.94
CA ALA A 219 -0.59 6.73 -14.93
C ALA A 219 0.95 6.77 -14.91
N ALA A 220 1.58 7.92 -14.66
CA ALA A 220 3.03 8.02 -14.53
C ALA A 220 3.57 7.29 -13.29
N VAL A 221 2.76 7.16 -12.22
CA VAL A 221 3.14 6.49 -10.97
C VAL A 221 2.80 5.00 -10.99
N PHE A 222 1.60 4.65 -11.46
CA PHE A 222 1.09 3.27 -11.48
C PHE A 222 1.41 2.52 -12.77
N GLY A 223 1.60 3.22 -13.88
CA GLY A 223 1.96 2.64 -15.18
C GLY A 223 3.24 1.80 -15.12
N PRO A 224 4.36 2.32 -14.57
CA PRO A 224 5.59 1.55 -14.42
C PRO A 224 5.45 0.29 -13.57
N LEU A 225 4.40 0.14 -12.75
CA LEU A 225 4.15 -1.10 -11.99
C LEU A 225 3.80 -2.29 -12.91
N HIS A 226 3.32 -2.01 -14.12
CA HIS A 226 3.15 -3.02 -15.16
C HIS A 226 4.48 -3.40 -15.84
N GLU A 227 5.52 -2.58 -15.69
CA GLU A 227 6.88 -2.75 -16.23
C GLU A 227 7.89 -3.15 -15.14
N GLU A 228 7.41 -3.79 -14.07
CA GLU A 228 8.24 -4.30 -12.96
C GLU A 228 8.93 -3.21 -12.09
N ALA A 229 8.52 -1.94 -12.13
CA ALA A 229 9.04 -0.95 -11.17
C ALA A 229 8.64 -1.28 -9.71
N ILE A 230 9.44 -0.80 -8.74
CA ILE A 230 9.11 -0.96 -7.32
C ILE A 230 7.93 -0.04 -6.96
N PRO A 231 6.83 -0.56 -6.38
CA PRO A 231 5.68 0.25 -6.05
C PRO A 231 5.94 1.30 -4.95
N PRO A 232 5.31 2.48 -5.03
CA PRO A 232 5.37 3.52 -4.00
C PRO A 232 4.48 3.16 -2.80
N ILE A 233 4.90 2.18 -1.99
CA ILE A 233 4.14 1.71 -0.83
C ILE A 233 4.53 2.50 0.41
N TYR A 234 3.67 3.43 0.83
CA TYR A 234 3.85 4.24 2.04
C TYR A 234 2.80 3.90 3.08
N PHE A 235 3.23 3.40 4.24
CA PHE A 235 2.37 3.24 5.42
C PHE A 235 2.46 4.43 6.37
N ALA A 236 3.58 5.17 6.31
CA ALA A 236 3.79 6.43 7.01
C ALA A 236 4.58 7.40 6.11
N PRO A 237 4.55 8.70 6.43
CA PRO A 237 5.28 9.72 5.68
C PRO A 237 6.78 9.41 5.65
N ASN A 238 7.37 9.47 4.45
CA ASN A 238 8.81 9.22 4.23
C ASN A 238 9.31 7.85 4.73
N VAL A 239 8.41 6.86 4.80
CA VAL A 239 8.73 5.44 5.07
C VAL A 239 8.20 4.62 3.91
N GLN A 240 9.08 4.25 2.98
CA GLN A 240 8.72 3.41 1.84
C GLN A 240 9.05 1.94 2.11
N LEU A 241 8.05 1.06 1.96
CA LEU A 241 8.26 -0.37 1.87
C LEU A 241 8.77 -0.73 0.46
N ILE A 242 9.87 -1.47 0.40
CA ILE A 242 10.52 -1.93 -0.83
C ILE A 242 10.55 -3.47 -0.81
N PRO A 243 9.55 -4.14 -1.42
CA PRO A 243 9.57 -5.59 -1.55
C PRO A 243 10.64 -5.98 -2.57
N LEU A 244 11.61 -6.81 -2.18
CA LEU A 244 12.66 -7.31 -3.06
C LEU A 244 12.56 -8.82 -3.18
N ASP A 245 12.62 -9.34 -4.40
CA ASP A 245 12.78 -10.78 -4.61
C ASP A 245 14.12 -11.25 -4.04
N THR A 246 14.07 -12.26 -3.18
CA THR A 246 15.24 -12.81 -2.48
C THR A 246 15.29 -14.32 -2.56
N GLN A 247 16.46 -14.89 -2.25
CA GLN A 247 16.61 -16.34 -2.11
C GLN A 247 16.28 -16.79 -0.68
N ALA A 248 15.19 -16.24 -0.11
CA ALA A 248 14.72 -16.59 1.22
C ALA A 248 14.24 -18.05 1.30
N LEU A 249 14.10 -18.57 2.53
CA LEU A 249 13.59 -19.92 2.74
C LEU A 249 12.09 -20.00 2.37
N PRO A 250 11.66 -21.04 1.63
CA PRO A 250 10.24 -21.25 1.35
C PRO A 250 9.40 -21.30 2.65
N PRO A 251 8.19 -20.72 2.68
CA PRO A 251 7.42 -20.22 1.54
C PRO A 251 7.73 -18.78 1.12
N SER A 252 8.67 -18.09 1.79
CA SER A 252 9.02 -16.71 1.44
C SER A 252 9.70 -16.65 0.07
N THR A 253 9.31 -15.69 -0.74
CA THR A 253 9.92 -15.42 -2.05
C THR A 253 10.55 -14.03 -2.13
N HIS A 254 10.43 -13.24 -1.07
CA HIS A 254 10.81 -11.83 -1.03
C HIS A 254 11.09 -11.36 0.40
N THR A 255 11.99 -10.39 0.53
CA THR A 255 12.31 -9.70 1.78
C THR A 255 11.91 -8.24 1.67
N ASN A 256 11.35 -7.71 2.75
CA ASN A 256 10.96 -6.30 2.83
C ASN A 256 12.16 -5.46 3.22
N ALA A 257 12.67 -4.66 2.29
CA ALA A 257 13.55 -3.54 2.60
C ALA A 257 12.73 -2.29 2.91
N TYR A 258 13.31 -1.33 3.62
CA TYR A 258 12.65 -0.06 3.91
C TYR A 258 13.58 1.12 3.62
N LEU A 259 13.09 2.12 2.91
CA LEU A 259 13.76 3.42 2.79
C LEU A 259 13.07 4.40 3.73
N VAL A 260 13.81 4.88 4.73
CA VAL A 260 13.28 5.69 5.82
C VAL A 260 13.98 7.04 5.86
N GLY A 261 13.21 8.11 5.92
CA GLY A 261 13.72 9.48 6.01
C GLY A 261 13.45 10.32 4.75
N SER A 262 13.58 11.64 4.89
CA SER A 262 13.54 12.60 3.77
C SER A 262 14.82 13.42 3.63
N GLY A 263 15.85 13.12 4.45
CA GLY A 263 17.13 13.78 4.47
C GLY A 263 17.63 13.98 5.91
N PRO A 264 18.63 13.19 6.40
CA PRO A 264 19.24 11.98 5.81
C PRO A 264 18.24 10.83 5.58
N THR A 265 18.57 9.85 4.72
CA THR A 265 17.75 8.63 4.51
C THR A 265 18.53 7.34 4.76
N TYR A 266 17.86 6.31 5.29
CA TYR A 266 18.45 5.03 5.65
C TYR A 266 17.75 3.91 4.88
N LEU A 267 18.55 3.01 4.30
CA LEU A 267 18.05 1.81 3.63
C LEU A 267 18.23 0.61 4.56
N LEU A 268 17.12 0.09 5.08
CA LEU A 268 17.10 -1.07 5.97
C LEU A 268 16.96 -2.35 5.14
N ASP A 269 17.83 -3.33 5.43
CA ASP A 269 17.80 -4.71 4.89
C ASP A 269 17.60 -4.85 3.38
N PRO A 270 18.50 -4.30 2.54
CA PRO A 270 18.42 -4.48 1.10
C PRO A 270 18.80 -5.93 0.72
N GLY A 271 17.84 -6.84 0.84
CA GLY A 271 18.05 -8.28 0.93
C GLY A 271 18.43 -9.02 -0.35
N THR A 272 18.32 -8.40 -1.52
CA THR A 272 18.44 -9.13 -2.78
C THR A 272 19.87 -9.31 -3.26
N ALA A 273 20.25 -10.57 -3.52
CA ALA A 273 21.49 -10.90 -4.22
C ALA A 273 21.29 -11.05 -5.74
N LEU A 274 20.07 -10.87 -6.25
CA LEU A 274 19.74 -11.06 -7.65
C LEU A 274 20.09 -9.79 -8.45
N PRO A 275 20.96 -9.85 -9.49
CA PRO A 275 21.40 -8.65 -10.20
C PRO A 275 20.26 -7.82 -10.79
N ALA A 276 19.25 -8.46 -11.39
CA ALA A 276 18.11 -7.75 -11.94
C ALA A 276 17.29 -7.00 -10.87
N GLU A 277 17.18 -7.59 -9.67
CA GLU A 277 16.48 -6.96 -8.55
C GLU A 277 17.29 -5.83 -7.93
N GLN A 278 18.63 -5.94 -7.92
CA GLN A 278 19.52 -4.86 -7.53
C GLN A 278 19.38 -3.66 -8.46
N GLU A 279 19.32 -3.88 -9.78
CA GLU A 279 19.09 -2.80 -10.75
C GLU A 279 17.73 -2.11 -10.53
N ARG A 280 16.67 -2.86 -10.18
CA ARG A 280 15.36 -2.28 -9.80
C ARG A 280 15.47 -1.41 -8.55
N LEU A 281 16.20 -1.88 -7.53
CA LEU A 281 16.48 -1.11 -6.31
C LEU A 281 17.29 0.15 -6.63
N PHE A 282 18.32 0.06 -7.47
CA PHE A 282 19.14 1.21 -7.84
C PHE A 282 18.35 2.25 -8.63
N ALA A 283 17.48 1.84 -9.55
CA ALA A 283 16.61 2.76 -10.27
C ALA A 283 15.72 3.57 -9.30
N LEU A 284 15.18 2.92 -8.27
CA LEU A 284 14.41 3.60 -7.22
C LEU A 284 15.27 4.58 -6.42
N LEU A 285 16.44 4.15 -5.95
CA LEU A 285 17.34 4.98 -5.14
C LEU A 285 17.89 6.18 -5.93
N ASP A 286 18.25 5.98 -7.20
CA ASP A 286 18.70 7.03 -8.11
C ASP A 286 17.59 8.08 -8.32
N ALA A 287 16.33 7.65 -8.46
CA ALA A 287 15.18 8.56 -8.56
C ALA A 287 14.97 9.37 -7.26
N HIS A 288 15.13 8.75 -6.09
CA HIS A 288 15.09 9.47 -4.80
C HIS A 288 16.24 10.49 -4.69
N GLN A 289 17.45 10.13 -5.08
CA GLN A 289 18.60 11.05 -5.08
C GLN A 289 18.38 12.24 -6.02
N ALA A 290 17.87 12.00 -7.24
CA ALA A 290 17.51 13.06 -8.18
C ALA A 290 16.43 13.99 -7.63
N GLY A 291 15.53 13.47 -6.78
CA GLY A 291 14.53 14.23 -6.01
C GLY A 291 15.07 14.90 -4.74
N GLY A 292 16.38 14.89 -4.49
CA GLY A 292 17.02 15.53 -3.34
C GLY A 292 17.08 14.69 -2.05
N ARG A 293 16.71 13.41 -2.10
CA ARG A 293 16.74 12.48 -0.96
C ARG A 293 17.98 11.59 -1.03
N SER A 294 19.11 12.10 -0.53
CA SER A 294 20.37 11.36 -0.53
C SER A 294 20.40 10.23 0.50
N LEU A 295 20.78 9.03 0.06
CA LEU A 295 21.07 7.90 0.95
C LEU A 295 22.23 8.25 1.89
N HIS A 296 22.02 8.05 3.19
CA HIS A 296 23.00 8.33 4.24
C HIS A 296 23.73 7.05 4.70
N ALA A 297 23.01 5.94 4.86
CA ALA A 297 23.61 4.66 5.24
C ALA A 297 22.72 3.48 4.83
N VAL A 298 23.34 2.31 4.69
CA VAL A 298 22.64 1.02 4.69
C VAL A 298 22.65 0.50 6.12
N VAL A 299 21.53 0.00 6.61
CA VAL A 299 21.36 -0.49 7.99
C VAL A 299 20.89 -1.92 7.94
N LEU A 300 21.57 -2.80 8.67
CA LEU A 300 21.26 -4.23 8.71
C LEU A 300 20.67 -4.59 10.07
N THR A 301 19.48 -5.19 10.07
CA THR A 301 18.87 -5.76 11.27
C THR A 301 19.69 -6.96 11.73
N HIS A 302 20.11 -7.84 10.81
CA HIS A 302 20.91 -9.03 11.11
C HIS A 302 21.66 -9.58 9.88
N GLN A 303 22.43 -10.66 10.06
CA GLN A 303 23.40 -11.16 9.08
C GLN A 303 22.86 -12.13 8.00
N HIS A 304 21.56 -12.42 7.93
CA HIS A 304 21.09 -13.44 7.01
C HIS A 304 21.18 -13.02 5.53
N PRO A 305 21.51 -13.94 4.61
CA PRO A 305 21.78 -13.61 3.21
C PRO A 305 20.66 -12.85 2.50
N ASP A 306 19.41 -13.15 2.84
CA ASP A 306 18.20 -12.54 2.32
C ASP A 306 17.86 -11.19 2.94
N HIS A 307 18.68 -10.66 3.86
CA HIS A 307 18.60 -9.29 4.39
C HIS A 307 19.80 -8.42 3.97
N ILE A 308 20.94 -9.05 3.67
CA ILE A 308 22.19 -8.34 3.35
C ILE A 308 22.56 -8.34 1.86
N GLY A 309 21.78 -9.02 1.01
CA GLY A 309 22.20 -9.40 -0.35
C GLY A 309 22.70 -8.27 -1.25
N ALA A 310 22.14 -7.07 -1.13
CA ALA A 310 22.54 -5.88 -1.87
C ALA A 310 23.30 -4.86 -1.02
N ALA A 311 23.59 -5.13 0.26
CA ALA A 311 24.15 -4.16 1.19
C ALA A 311 25.50 -3.59 0.71
N ALA A 312 26.45 -4.48 0.34
CA ALA A 312 27.76 -4.06 -0.17
C ALA A 312 27.66 -3.32 -1.52
N ALA A 313 26.77 -3.76 -2.41
CA ALA A 313 26.57 -3.14 -3.71
C ALA A 313 25.96 -1.72 -3.57
N CYS A 314 25.00 -1.55 -2.67
CA CYS A 314 24.42 -0.24 -2.33
C CYS A 314 25.49 0.68 -1.73
N ALA A 315 26.22 0.21 -0.72
CA ALA A 315 27.27 0.99 -0.06
C ALA A 315 28.33 1.47 -1.05
N GLN A 316 28.80 0.58 -1.92
CA GLN A 316 29.78 0.91 -2.95
C GLN A 316 29.25 1.90 -3.98
N ARG A 317 28.02 1.70 -4.51
CA ARG A 317 27.43 2.56 -5.54
C ARG A 317 27.20 3.98 -5.04
N TYR A 318 26.67 4.11 -3.82
CA TYR A 318 26.25 5.40 -3.27
C TYR A 318 27.30 6.06 -2.36
N GLY A 319 28.41 5.37 -2.08
CA GLY A 319 29.48 5.90 -1.22
C GLY A 319 29.03 6.08 0.23
N VAL A 320 28.17 5.20 0.73
CA VAL A 320 27.56 5.29 2.06
C VAL A 320 28.05 4.16 2.97
N PRO A 321 28.17 4.40 4.29
CA PRO A 321 28.57 3.37 5.23
C PRO A 321 27.46 2.32 5.46
N ILE A 322 27.88 1.14 5.92
CA ILE A 322 27.00 0.07 6.40
C ILE A 322 27.01 0.07 7.93
N TYR A 323 25.83 0.09 8.54
CA TYR A 323 25.63 0.02 9.98
C TYR A 323 24.99 -1.30 10.39
N ALA A 324 25.43 -1.90 11.49
CA ALA A 324 24.84 -3.10 12.07
C ALA A 324 25.22 -3.25 13.55
N HIS A 325 24.59 -4.16 14.28
CA HIS A 325 25.04 -4.53 15.63
C HIS A 325 26.47 -5.09 15.64
N SER A 326 27.22 -4.91 16.73
CA SER A 326 28.59 -5.43 16.87
C SER A 326 28.69 -6.95 16.65
N LEU A 327 27.76 -7.73 17.20
CA LEU A 327 27.70 -9.19 16.97
C LEU A 327 27.36 -9.55 15.52
N THR A 328 26.52 -8.75 14.84
CA THR A 328 26.23 -8.93 13.42
C THR A 328 27.45 -8.61 12.58
N ALA A 329 28.15 -7.52 12.88
CA ALA A 329 29.41 -7.15 12.23
C ALA A 329 30.48 -8.25 12.36
N ALA A 330 30.62 -8.85 13.53
CA ALA A 330 31.56 -9.96 13.75
C ALA A 330 31.26 -11.17 12.85
N LYS A 331 29.98 -11.48 12.60
CA LYS A 331 29.57 -12.57 11.70
C LYS A 331 29.73 -12.25 10.22
N LEU A 332 29.67 -10.96 9.87
CA LEU A 332 29.85 -10.47 8.51
C LEU A 332 31.32 -10.24 8.13
N ALA A 333 32.24 -10.33 9.09
CA ALA A 333 33.66 -10.13 8.86
C ALA A 333 34.19 -10.95 7.67
N GLY A 334 34.83 -10.26 6.72
CA GLY A 334 35.35 -10.84 5.47
C GLY A 334 34.32 -11.07 4.36
N LYS A 335 33.03 -10.78 4.59
CA LYS A 335 31.95 -10.86 3.59
C LYS A 335 31.38 -9.48 3.27
N VAL A 336 31.04 -8.72 4.30
CA VAL A 336 30.50 -7.36 4.22
C VAL A 336 31.22 -6.52 5.27
N THR A 337 31.78 -5.39 4.87
CA THR A 337 32.42 -4.45 5.80
C THR A 337 31.33 -3.63 6.49
N VAL A 338 31.26 -3.71 7.81
CA VAL A 338 30.42 -2.83 8.64
C VAL A 338 31.28 -1.67 9.12
N ASP A 339 30.89 -0.45 8.76
CA ASP A 339 31.67 0.77 9.01
C ASP A 339 31.38 1.37 10.39
N ARG A 340 30.18 1.16 10.93
CA ARG A 340 29.77 1.60 12.27
C ARG A 340 28.90 0.55 12.94
N THR A 341 29.17 0.31 14.21
CA THR A 341 28.30 -0.52 15.06
C THR A 341 27.17 0.31 15.65
N ILE A 342 25.98 -0.29 15.78
CA ILE A 342 24.83 0.28 16.49
C ILE A 342 24.50 -0.64 17.67
N GLU A 343 24.46 -0.09 18.86
CA GLU A 343 24.06 -0.81 20.07
C GLU A 343 22.64 -0.42 20.54
N GLU A 344 22.11 -1.12 21.55
CA GLU A 344 20.83 -0.81 22.21
C GLU A 344 20.71 0.69 22.57
N GLY A 345 19.55 1.28 22.27
CA GLY A 345 19.22 2.66 22.61
C GLY A 345 19.94 3.71 21.77
N GLU A 346 20.80 3.33 20.82
CA GLU A 346 21.37 4.30 19.88
C GLU A 346 20.33 4.78 18.87
N HIS A 347 20.48 6.05 18.45
CA HIS A 347 19.57 6.68 17.51
C HIS A 347 20.17 6.84 16.12
N LEU A 348 19.36 6.56 15.10
CA LEU A 348 19.58 6.99 13.72
C LEU A 348 18.80 8.29 13.50
N ASP A 349 19.53 9.39 13.37
CA ASP A 349 18.93 10.73 13.17
C ASP A 349 18.34 10.83 11.77
N LEU A 350 17.02 10.99 11.67
CA LEU A 350 16.28 11.18 10.42
C LEU A 350 16.08 12.66 10.07
N GLY A 351 16.65 13.58 10.87
CA GLY A 351 16.52 15.02 10.69
C GLY A 351 15.23 15.56 11.29
N GLU A 352 14.52 16.39 10.52
CA GLU A 352 13.24 16.97 10.93
C GLU A 352 12.07 16.04 10.61
N ALA A 353 11.10 15.95 11.51
CA ALA A 353 9.89 15.17 11.31
C ALA A 353 9.11 15.67 10.08
N PRO A 354 8.41 14.79 9.35
CA PRO A 354 7.67 15.17 8.14
C PRO A 354 6.63 16.29 8.32
N ASP A 355 6.16 16.53 9.55
CA ASP A 355 5.24 17.61 9.88
C ASP A 355 5.89 18.88 10.47
N GLY A 356 7.22 18.94 10.51
CA GLY A 356 8.00 20.09 11.00
C GLY A 356 8.01 20.26 12.52
N SER A 357 7.59 19.25 13.29
CA SER A 357 7.45 19.37 14.75
C SER A 357 8.74 19.14 15.55
N GLY A 358 9.89 19.00 14.88
CA GLY A 358 11.21 18.85 15.52
C GLY A 358 11.97 17.61 15.07
N ARG A 359 12.91 17.14 15.90
CA ARG A 359 13.80 16.03 15.56
C ARG A 359 13.05 14.70 15.42
N TRP A 360 13.49 13.91 14.45
CA TRP A 360 12.95 12.60 14.11
C TRP A 360 14.08 11.58 14.08
N HIS A 361 13.86 10.38 14.61
CA HIS A 361 14.88 9.35 14.69
C HIS A 361 14.29 7.95 14.74
N LEU A 362 15.12 6.96 14.45
CA LEU A 362 14.89 5.56 14.80
C LEU A 362 15.72 5.22 16.04
N GLU A 363 15.13 4.55 17.02
CA GLU A 363 15.81 3.98 18.18
C GLU A 363 16.11 2.50 17.93
N ALA A 364 17.36 2.08 18.11
CA ALA A 364 17.77 0.70 17.99
C ALA A 364 17.39 -0.12 19.23
N ILE A 365 16.77 -1.27 19.02
CA ILE A 365 16.41 -2.23 20.06
C ILE A 365 17.07 -3.58 19.72
N HIS A 366 18.04 -3.99 20.53
CA HIS A 366 18.67 -5.29 20.50
C HIS A 366 17.67 -6.37 20.87
N THR A 367 17.43 -7.26 19.91
CA THR A 367 16.40 -8.30 19.96
C THR A 367 17.05 -9.64 19.63
N PRO A 368 18.00 -10.13 20.46
CA PRO A 368 18.59 -11.44 20.27
C PRO A 368 17.48 -12.50 20.31
N GLY A 369 17.68 -13.60 19.60
CA GLY A 369 16.59 -14.50 19.29
C GLY A 369 16.88 -15.23 18.00
N HIS A 370 16.29 -14.75 16.91
CA HIS A 370 16.51 -15.26 15.55
C HIS A 370 17.99 -15.18 15.12
N ALA A 371 18.67 -14.09 15.50
CA ALA A 371 20.11 -13.94 15.36
C ALA A 371 20.69 -13.20 16.56
N ALA A 372 21.86 -13.62 17.05
CA ALA A 372 22.49 -13.04 18.24
C ALA A 372 22.66 -11.50 18.21
N GLY A 373 22.92 -10.91 17.04
CA GLY A 373 23.07 -9.46 16.87
C GLY A 373 21.85 -8.79 16.23
N HIS A 374 20.67 -9.39 16.30
CA HIS A 374 19.49 -8.85 15.64
C HIS A 374 19.05 -7.52 16.28
N LEU A 375 18.80 -6.51 15.45
CA LEU A 375 18.23 -5.21 15.84
C LEU A 375 16.82 -5.05 15.26
N ALA A 376 15.92 -4.52 16.07
CA ALA A 376 14.71 -3.86 15.62
C ALA A 376 14.90 -2.34 15.71
N PHE A 377 14.13 -1.57 14.94
CA PHE A 377 14.18 -0.11 14.97
C PHE A 377 12.80 0.46 15.28
N TRP A 378 12.69 1.20 16.37
CA TRP A 378 11.46 1.85 16.82
C TRP A 378 11.39 3.30 16.36
N GLU A 379 10.25 3.68 15.80
CA GLU A 379 9.92 5.05 15.43
C GLU A 379 8.70 5.49 16.26
N PRO A 380 8.87 6.38 17.25
CA PRO A 380 7.82 6.69 18.22
C PRO A 380 6.67 7.52 17.65
N ARG A 381 6.90 8.33 16.61
CA ARG A 381 5.92 9.31 16.13
C ARG A 381 4.74 8.65 15.43
N TYR A 382 5.04 7.83 14.44
CA TYR A 382 4.09 7.05 13.64
C TYR A 382 3.85 5.67 14.24
N ARG A 383 4.49 5.38 15.37
CA ARG A 383 4.38 4.12 16.13
C ARG A 383 4.75 2.90 15.29
N LEU A 384 5.86 3.01 14.56
CA LEU A 384 6.36 1.97 13.67
C LEU A 384 7.48 1.20 14.33
N LEU A 385 7.49 -0.12 14.13
CA LEU A 385 8.59 -0.98 14.54
C LEU A 385 9.06 -1.79 13.33
N PHE A 386 10.31 -1.56 12.92
CA PHE A 386 10.97 -2.37 11.90
C PHE A 386 11.63 -3.55 12.60
N VAL A 387 11.03 -4.73 12.49
CA VAL A 387 11.35 -5.89 13.35
C VAL A 387 12.27 -6.93 12.71
N GLY A 388 12.76 -6.68 11.49
CA GLY A 388 13.46 -7.71 10.71
C GLY A 388 12.67 -9.00 10.70
N ASP A 389 13.29 -10.07 11.19
CA ASP A 389 12.71 -11.40 11.25
C ASP A 389 12.14 -11.76 12.63
N MET A 390 11.81 -10.80 13.50
CA MET A 390 11.20 -11.13 14.80
C MET A 390 9.69 -11.41 14.72
N VAL A 391 8.99 -10.87 13.71
CA VAL A 391 7.56 -11.11 13.45
C VAL A 391 7.34 -11.30 11.96
N SER A 392 6.66 -12.39 11.57
CA SER A 392 6.29 -12.65 10.17
C SER A 392 4.79 -12.84 10.02
N THR A 393 4.26 -12.32 8.90
CA THR A 393 2.84 -12.45 8.52
C THR A 393 2.57 -13.68 7.66
N LEU A 394 3.60 -14.44 7.26
CA LEU A 394 3.49 -15.57 6.33
C LEU A 394 3.73 -16.93 7.01
N SER A 395 4.68 -17.01 7.93
CA SER A 395 5.06 -18.24 8.61
C SER A 395 5.72 -17.96 9.95
N SER A 396 5.95 -19.00 10.75
CA SER A 396 6.85 -18.90 11.89
C SER A 396 8.26 -18.54 11.42
N VAL A 397 8.93 -17.68 12.18
CA VAL A 397 10.33 -17.32 12.00
C VAL A 397 11.19 -18.52 12.39
N VAL A 398 12.20 -18.82 11.58
CA VAL A 398 13.12 -19.93 11.84
C VAL A 398 14.14 -19.52 12.90
N ILE A 399 14.28 -20.31 13.95
CA ILE A 399 15.28 -20.10 15.00
C ILE A 399 16.22 -21.29 14.95
N ALA A 400 17.35 -21.12 14.27
CA ALA A 400 18.27 -22.21 13.95
C ALA A 400 19.54 -22.12 14.83
N PRO A 401 19.86 -23.17 15.62
CA PRO A 401 21.14 -23.26 16.31
C PRO A 401 22.34 -23.21 15.34
N PRO A 402 23.52 -22.72 15.77
CA PRO A 402 23.84 -22.25 17.12
C PRO A 402 23.46 -20.80 17.38
N ASP A 403 22.94 -20.09 16.37
CA ASP A 403 22.75 -18.65 16.39
C ASP A 403 21.38 -18.22 16.92
N GLY A 404 20.37 -19.07 16.71
CA GLY A 404 19.02 -18.88 17.14
C GLY A 404 18.78 -19.43 18.54
N ASP A 405 18.39 -18.60 19.50
CA ASP A 405 18.02 -19.01 20.86
C ASP A 405 16.96 -18.06 21.44
N LEU A 406 15.80 -18.58 21.86
CA LEU A 406 14.73 -17.77 22.49
C LEU A 406 14.90 -17.62 24.01
N ALA A 407 15.88 -18.30 24.61
CA ALA A 407 16.12 -18.27 26.05
C ALA A 407 17.01 -17.09 26.50
N VAL A 408 17.52 -16.30 25.55
CA VAL A 408 18.41 -15.13 25.77
C VAL A 408 17.65 -13.83 25.94
#